data_AF-A0AAW9KH60-F1
#
_entry.id   AF-A0AAW9KH60-F1
#
_cell.length_a   1.000
_cell.length_b   1.000
_cell.length_c   1.000
_cell.angle_alpha   90.00
_cell.angle_beta   90.00
_cell.angle_gamma   90.00
#
_symmetry.space_group_name_H-M   'P 1'
#
loop_
_entity.id
_entity.type
_entity.pdbx_description
1 polymer ?
#
loop_
_entity_poly.entity_id
_entity_poly.type
_entity_poly.pdbx_seq_one_letter_code
_entity_poly.pdbx_strand_id
1 'polypeptide(L)'
;MIVSPDGRYVSLILTPNESQRGEPVADRHTHVVVLDTQTGKAVRTAEVSGIVLGQALTNSSLAVETAQNYFPAGSGKGSVHVFSIKSSGAQPSPFSTDQWLIGASGQDLLLAPDVPPFECTSDCAPYTVTRSSIDGHTVATLPGVTAVHPGGWVSQYRDPKAAASLLHKVHASPDNNDATEDARQKLGMLPKQLVHIDTGQTTDTTDMTVDERSVPNGPGLVVYQDVTTENGSTESKPAFWLSAADDGHPHTENLEQFKNN
;
A
#
# COMPACT_ATOMS: atom_id res chain seq x y z
N MET A 1 2.40 -9.74 8.00
CA MET A 1 1.16 -9.49 8.75
C MET A 1 0.57 -8.20 8.22
N ILE A 2 -0.75 -8.11 8.02
CA ILE A 2 -1.45 -6.91 7.52
C ILE A 2 -2.61 -6.59 8.46
N VAL A 3 -2.93 -5.31 8.64
CA VAL A 3 -4.03 -4.82 9.49
C VAL A 3 -5.10 -4.17 8.59
N SER A 4 -6.38 -4.36 8.91
CA SER A 4 -7.47 -3.69 8.19
C SER A 4 -7.43 -2.18 8.41
N PRO A 5 -7.94 -1.37 7.47
CA PRO A 5 -8.03 0.09 7.59
C PRO A 5 -8.61 0.57 8.91
N ASP A 6 -9.68 -0.07 9.38
CA ASP A 6 -10.34 0.23 10.66
C ASP A 6 -9.62 -0.34 11.90
N GLY A 7 -8.48 -1.02 11.72
CA GLY A 7 -7.70 -1.62 12.80
C GLY A 7 -8.33 -2.84 13.46
N ARG A 8 -9.51 -3.28 13.03
CA ARG A 8 -10.29 -4.35 13.71
C ARG A 8 -9.79 -5.75 13.40
N TYR A 9 -9.09 -5.93 12.29
CA TYR A 9 -8.66 -7.23 11.83
C TYR A 9 -7.16 -7.26 11.53
N VAL A 10 -6.54 -8.39 11.82
CA VAL A 10 -5.16 -8.67 11.45
C VAL A 10 -5.07 -10.01 10.72
N SER A 11 -4.34 -10.05 9.61
CA SER A 11 -4.16 -11.26 8.79
C SER A 11 -2.76 -11.82 8.87
N LEU A 12 -2.68 -13.13 9.07
CA LEU A 12 -1.44 -13.91 9.14
C LEU A 12 -1.48 -15.06 8.11
N ILE A 13 -0.48 -15.09 7.24
CA ILE A 13 -0.19 -16.25 6.39
C ILE A 13 0.56 -17.27 7.25
N LEU A 14 -0.03 -18.43 7.43
CA LEU A 14 0.60 -19.54 8.14
C LEU A 14 1.39 -20.36 7.12
N THR A 15 2.71 -20.26 7.18
CA THR A 15 3.60 -21.00 6.28
C THR A 15 3.30 -22.50 6.35
N PRO A 16 3.17 -23.19 5.20
CA PRO A 16 2.90 -24.62 5.18
C PRO A 16 4.02 -25.41 5.86
N ASN A 17 3.67 -26.55 6.46
CA ASN A 17 4.64 -27.44 7.12
C ASN A 17 5.77 -27.85 6.17
N GLU A 18 6.97 -28.06 6.73
CA GLU A 18 8.18 -28.56 6.03
C GLU A 18 7.91 -29.79 5.15
N SER A 19 6.93 -30.63 5.52
CA SER A 19 6.51 -31.82 4.79
C SER A 19 5.90 -31.55 3.40
N GLN A 20 5.55 -30.30 3.07
CA GLN A 20 5.12 -29.89 1.71
C GLN A 20 6.28 -29.41 0.83
N ARG A 21 7.53 -29.41 1.34
CA ARG A 21 8.74 -29.13 0.52
C ARG A 21 8.97 -30.30 -0.46
N GLY A 22 8.29 -30.27 -1.60
CA GLY A 22 8.42 -31.28 -2.66
C GLY A 22 7.14 -31.49 -3.46
N GLU A 23 6.00 -31.09 -2.91
CA GLU A 23 4.71 -31.16 -3.59
C GLU A 23 4.66 -30.19 -4.79
N PRO A 24 3.98 -30.57 -5.89
CA PRO A 24 3.62 -29.65 -6.95
C PRO A 24 2.97 -28.40 -6.40
N VAL A 25 3.21 -27.24 -7.01
CA VAL A 25 2.66 -25.95 -6.55
C VAL A 25 1.14 -26.00 -6.36
N ALA A 26 0.44 -26.71 -7.24
CA ALA A 26 -1.01 -26.90 -7.17
C ALA A 26 -1.50 -27.64 -5.91
N ASP A 27 -0.65 -28.51 -5.34
CA ASP A 27 -0.98 -29.35 -4.18
C ASP A 27 -0.49 -28.72 -2.85
N ARG A 28 0.06 -27.51 -2.92
CA ARG A 28 0.41 -26.73 -1.72
C ARG A 28 -0.82 -26.02 -1.20
N HIS A 29 -1.16 -26.29 0.05
CA HIS A 29 -2.29 -25.66 0.74
C HIS A 29 -1.76 -24.74 1.84
N THR A 30 -1.99 -23.44 1.67
CA THR A 30 -1.59 -22.42 2.65
C THR A 30 -2.80 -21.94 3.41
N HIS A 31 -2.68 -21.87 4.74
CA HIS A 31 -3.72 -21.31 5.59
C HIS A 31 -3.46 -19.83 5.84
N VAL A 32 -4.50 -19.01 5.72
CA VAL A 32 -4.48 -17.59 6.08
C VAL A 32 -5.53 -17.35 7.14
N VAL A 33 -5.14 -16.78 8.27
CA VAL A 33 -6.03 -16.55 9.42
C VAL A 33 -6.22 -15.07 9.63
N VAL A 34 -7.47 -14.66 9.82
CA VAL A 34 -7.85 -13.32 10.24
C VAL A 34 -8.27 -13.38 11.71
N LEU A 35 -7.62 -12.58 12.54
CA LEU A 35 -7.95 -12.39 13.94
C LEU A 35 -8.66 -11.06 14.13
N ASP A 36 -9.67 -11.03 15.01
CA ASP A 36 -10.19 -9.79 15.58
C ASP A 36 -9.17 -9.24 16.59
N THR A 37 -8.75 -7.99 16.40
CA THR A 37 -7.65 -7.37 17.17
C THR A 37 -8.03 -7.09 18.62
N GLN A 38 -9.31 -6.91 18.90
CA GLN A 38 -9.81 -6.65 20.26
C GLN A 38 -9.86 -7.93 21.10
N THR A 39 -10.28 -9.04 20.51
CA THR A 39 -10.53 -10.31 21.21
C THR A 39 -9.42 -11.34 21.02
N GLY A 40 -8.56 -11.15 20.01
CA GLY A 40 -7.55 -12.12 19.60
C GLY A 40 -8.11 -13.40 18.97
N LYS A 41 -9.43 -13.47 18.72
CA LYS A 41 -10.08 -14.67 18.20
C LYS A 41 -10.02 -14.72 16.68
N ALA A 42 -9.85 -15.91 16.13
CA ALA A 42 -9.98 -16.14 14.69
C ALA A 42 -11.43 -15.91 14.25
N VAL A 43 -11.61 -14.96 13.33
CA VAL A 43 -12.90 -14.64 12.70
C VAL A 43 -13.00 -15.18 11.28
N ARG A 44 -11.86 -15.49 10.66
CA ARG A 44 -11.81 -16.18 9.36
C ARG A 44 -10.57 -17.07 9.29
N THR A 45 -10.75 -18.28 8.77
CA THR A 45 -9.67 -19.13 8.28
C THR A 45 -9.92 -19.39 6.81
N ALA A 46 -8.93 -19.11 5.99
CA ALA A 46 -8.92 -19.35 4.56
C ALA A 46 -7.88 -20.42 4.25
N GLU A 47 -8.23 -21.35 3.38
CA GLU A 47 -7.27 -22.26 2.76
C GLU A 47 -7.21 -21.90 1.28
N VAL A 48 -6.00 -21.75 0.75
CA VAL A 48 -5.76 -21.45 -0.66
C VAL A 48 -4.71 -22.41 -1.22
N SER A 49 -4.87 -22.74 -2.50
CA SER A 49 -3.93 -23.56 -3.25
C SER A 49 -3.00 -22.69 -4.11
N GLY A 50 -1.77 -23.15 -4.32
CA GLY A 50 -0.76 -22.44 -5.12
C GLY A 50 0.26 -21.67 -4.29
N ILE A 51 1.12 -20.90 -4.97
CA ILE A 51 2.05 -19.97 -4.32
C ILE A 51 1.25 -18.75 -3.87
N VAL A 52 1.24 -18.46 -2.58
CA VAL A 52 0.71 -17.19 -2.06
C VAL A 52 1.70 -16.08 -2.37
N LEU A 53 1.28 -15.10 -3.17
CA LEU A 53 2.08 -13.93 -3.55
C LEU A 53 1.87 -12.76 -2.58
N GLY A 54 0.66 -12.61 -2.05
CA GLY A 54 0.32 -11.48 -1.19
C GLY A 54 -1.03 -11.64 -0.52
N GLN A 55 -1.33 -10.71 0.39
CA GLN A 55 -2.63 -10.59 1.04
C GLN A 55 -2.96 -9.13 1.31
N ALA A 56 -4.26 -8.80 1.37
CA ALA A 56 -4.75 -7.50 1.77
C ALA A 56 -6.05 -7.63 2.58
N LEU A 57 -6.35 -6.65 3.41
CA LEU A 57 -7.57 -6.58 4.21
C LEU A 57 -8.35 -5.32 3.85
N THR A 58 -9.63 -5.50 3.51
CA THR A 58 -10.62 -4.42 3.61
C THR A 58 -11.27 -4.45 4.99
N ASN A 59 -12.22 -3.56 5.27
CA ASN A 59 -12.97 -3.58 6.53
C ASN A 59 -13.96 -4.76 6.66
N SER A 60 -14.09 -5.59 5.62
CA SER A 60 -15.02 -6.73 5.62
C SER A 60 -14.53 -7.99 4.93
N SER A 61 -13.38 -7.96 4.28
CA SER A 61 -12.90 -9.05 3.45
C SER A 61 -11.38 -9.23 3.56
N LEU A 62 -10.95 -10.48 3.50
CA LEU A 62 -9.57 -10.87 3.24
C LEU A 62 -9.43 -11.16 1.74
N ALA A 63 -8.46 -10.55 1.09
CA ALA A 63 -8.02 -10.91 -0.25
C ALA A 63 -6.67 -11.64 -0.16
N VAL A 64 -6.55 -12.79 -0.81
CA VAL A 64 -5.30 -13.56 -0.90
C VAL A 64 -4.98 -13.76 -2.38
N GLU A 65 -3.82 -13.30 -2.81
CA GLU A 65 -3.33 -13.52 -4.17
C GLU A 65 -2.53 -14.81 -4.22
N THR A 66 -2.91 -15.68 -5.16
CA THR A 66 -2.19 -16.91 -5.47
C THR A 66 -1.80 -16.99 -6.94
N ALA A 67 -0.78 -17.79 -7.22
CA ALA A 67 -0.33 -18.08 -8.58
C ALA A 67 0.28 -19.49 -8.68
N GLN A 68 0.43 -19.97 -9.90
CA GLN A 68 1.14 -21.21 -10.25
C GLN A 68 2.66 -21.00 -10.44
N ASN A 69 3.11 -19.74 -10.40
CA ASN A 69 4.51 -19.33 -10.42
C ASN A 69 4.73 -18.11 -9.52
N TYR A 70 5.97 -17.66 -9.34
CA TYR A 70 6.32 -16.51 -8.49
C TYR A 70 5.97 -15.13 -9.11
N PHE A 71 4.93 -15.07 -9.93
CA PHE A 71 4.37 -13.85 -10.54
C PHE A 71 2.94 -14.14 -11.00
N PRO A 72 2.06 -13.12 -11.09
CA PRO A 72 0.66 -13.33 -11.48
C PRO A 72 0.46 -13.44 -13.00
N ALA A 73 1.24 -12.72 -13.81
CA ALA A 73 1.07 -12.66 -15.26
C ALA A 73 1.45 -13.96 -16.01
N GLY A 74 1.03 -14.10 -17.27
CA GLY A 74 1.50 -15.17 -18.18
C GLY A 74 1.32 -16.59 -17.64
N SER A 75 2.41 -17.36 -17.53
CA SER A 75 2.38 -18.72 -16.97
C SER A 75 2.11 -18.75 -15.46
N GLY A 76 2.21 -17.60 -14.80
CA GLY A 76 1.85 -17.37 -13.41
C GLY A 76 0.40 -17.69 -13.08
N LYS A 77 -0.54 -17.38 -14.00
CA LYS A 77 -1.99 -17.63 -13.82
C LYS A 77 -2.50 -17.12 -12.46
N GLY A 78 -2.28 -15.83 -12.19
CA GLY A 78 -2.67 -15.18 -10.94
C GLY A 78 -4.17 -15.19 -10.68
N SER A 79 -4.54 -15.34 -9.41
CA SER A 79 -5.92 -15.31 -8.92
C SER A 79 -5.96 -14.63 -7.57
N VAL A 80 -6.92 -13.73 -7.37
CA VAL A 80 -7.22 -13.17 -6.05
C VAL A 80 -8.46 -13.88 -5.51
N HIS A 81 -8.31 -14.49 -4.35
CA HIS A 81 -9.39 -15.15 -3.62
C HIS A 81 -9.91 -14.22 -2.52
N VAL A 82 -11.17 -13.81 -2.61
CA VAL A 82 -11.79 -12.92 -1.62
C VAL A 82 -12.66 -13.72 -0.66
N PHE A 83 -12.35 -13.60 0.62
CA PHE A 83 -13.02 -14.26 1.74
C PHE A 83 -13.75 -13.22 2.59
N SER A 84 -15.07 -13.32 2.71
CA SER A 84 -15.83 -12.46 3.62
C SER A 84 -15.49 -12.76 5.08
N ILE A 85 -15.13 -11.72 5.84
CA ILE A 85 -14.91 -11.79 7.29
C ILE A 85 -16.27 -11.83 8.01
N LYS A 86 -17.25 -11.06 7.52
CA LYS A 86 -18.60 -10.99 8.10
C LYS A 86 -19.40 -12.29 7.91
N SER A 87 -19.08 -13.04 6.87
CA SER A 87 -19.71 -14.32 6.54
C SER A 87 -18.65 -15.43 6.52
N SER A 88 -18.11 -15.78 7.69
CA SER A 88 -16.95 -16.68 7.85
C SER A 88 -17.13 -18.08 7.25
N GLY A 89 -18.37 -18.56 7.07
CA GLY A 89 -18.69 -19.83 6.41
C GLY A 89 -18.93 -19.75 4.89
N ALA A 90 -18.94 -18.55 4.30
CA ALA A 90 -19.15 -18.39 2.87
C ALA A 90 -17.94 -18.88 2.06
N GLN A 91 -18.18 -19.46 0.89
CA GLN A 91 -17.13 -19.79 -0.06
C GLN A 91 -16.42 -18.52 -0.55
N PRO A 92 -15.12 -18.58 -0.88
CA PRO A 92 -14.44 -17.45 -1.48
C PRO A 92 -14.97 -17.15 -2.88
N SER A 93 -14.89 -15.87 -3.26
CA SER A 93 -15.10 -15.41 -4.64
C SER A 93 -13.74 -15.15 -5.29
N PRO A 94 -13.29 -16.00 -6.23
CA PRO A 94 -12.03 -15.78 -6.94
C PRO A 94 -12.22 -14.94 -8.19
N PHE A 95 -11.20 -14.16 -8.56
CA PHE A 95 -11.07 -13.56 -9.88
C PHE A 95 -9.62 -13.63 -10.38
N SER A 96 -9.43 -13.79 -11.69
CA SER A 96 -8.09 -13.84 -12.30
C SER A 96 -7.46 -12.45 -12.35
N THR A 97 -6.14 -12.39 -12.20
CA THR A 97 -5.35 -11.15 -12.31
C THR A 97 -4.01 -11.44 -12.98
N ASP A 98 -3.53 -10.50 -13.78
CA ASP A 98 -2.14 -10.42 -14.25
C ASP A 98 -1.33 -9.35 -13.49
N GLN A 99 -1.98 -8.67 -12.55
CA GLN A 99 -1.42 -7.63 -11.68
C GLN A 99 -1.22 -8.16 -10.26
N TRP A 100 -0.22 -7.61 -9.58
CA TRP A 100 0.13 -7.90 -8.18
C TRP A 100 -0.82 -7.23 -7.20
N LEU A 101 -1.24 -7.95 -6.16
CA LEU A 101 -1.99 -7.37 -5.03
C LEU A 101 -1.03 -6.61 -4.09
N ILE A 102 -1.16 -5.28 -4.07
CA ILE A 102 -0.23 -4.39 -3.34
C ILE A 102 -0.87 -3.68 -2.14
N GLY A 103 -2.18 -3.79 -1.94
CA GLY A 103 -2.85 -3.16 -0.81
C GLY A 103 -4.37 -3.18 -0.93
N ALA A 104 -5.02 -2.48 -0.01
CA ALA A 104 -6.47 -2.30 0.01
C ALA A 104 -6.86 -1.02 0.77
N SER A 105 -8.05 -0.51 0.46
CA SER A 105 -8.78 0.47 1.26
C SER A 105 -9.83 -0.21 2.14
N GLY A 106 -10.70 0.59 2.75
CA GLY A 106 -11.84 0.07 3.51
C GLY A 106 -12.77 -0.80 2.67
N GLN A 107 -12.78 -0.61 1.35
CA GLN A 107 -13.73 -1.26 0.43
C GLN A 107 -13.08 -2.02 -0.72
N ASP A 108 -12.01 -1.49 -1.30
CA ASP A 108 -11.46 -1.94 -2.57
C ASP A 108 -10.01 -2.41 -2.43
N LEU A 109 -9.54 -3.12 -3.46
CA LEU A 109 -8.19 -3.65 -3.58
C LEU A 109 -7.35 -2.74 -4.48
N LEU A 110 -6.05 -2.72 -4.22
CA LEU A 110 -5.07 -2.04 -5.05
C LEU A 110 -4.18 -3.07 -5.74
N LEU A 111 -4.11 -2.99 -7.06
CA LEU A 111 -3.30 -3.87 -7.89
C LEU A 111 -2.26 -3.05 -8.69
N ALA A 112 -1.07 -3.60 -8.94
CA ALA A 112 -0.07 -3.01 -9.84
C ALA A 112 0.41 -3.99 -10.92
N PRO A 113 0.71 -3.51 -12.15
CA PRO A 113 1.24 -4.36 -13.21
C PRO A 113 2.57 -5.06 -12.86
N ASP A 114 3.35 -4.46 -11.96
CA ASP A 114 4.63 -4.99 -11.51
C ASP A 114 4.77 -4.77 -9.99
N VAL A 115 5.63 -5.56 -9.34
CA VAL A 115 5.90 -5.41 -7.90
C VAL A 115 6.54 -4.04 -7.69
N PRO A 116 5.92 -3.13 -6.92
CA PRO A 116 6.60 -1.90 -6.54
C PRO A 116 7.89 -2.27 -5.81
N PRO A 117 9.04 -1.63 -6.11
CA PRO A 117 10.28 -1.93 -5.42
C PRO A 117 10.08 -1.84 -3.90
N PHE A 118 10.23 -2.98 -3.20
CA PHE A 118 10.01 -3.13 -1.76
C PHE A 118 10.87 -2.16 -0.92
N GLU A 119 12.01 -1.75 -1.46
CA GLU A 119 12.94 -0.79 -0.87
C GLU A 119 13.25 0.31 -1.88
N CYS A 120 12.27 1.17 -2.14
CA CYS A 120 12.61 2.45 -2.74
C CYS A 120 12.93 3.46 -1.64
N THR A 121 14.21 3.52 -1.26
CA THR A 121 14.71 4.46 -0.26
C THR A 121 15.02 5.85 -0.84
N SER A 122 14.70 6.10 -2.12
CA SER A 122 15.03 7.33 -2.86
C SER A 122 14.09 7.61 -4.05
N ASP A 123 14.59 8.15 -5.16
CA ASP A 123 13.84 8.64 -6.32
C ASP A 123 13.16 7.50 -7.13
N CYS A 124 11.94 7.09 -6.73
CA CYS A 124 11.18 6.02 -7.38
C CYS A 124 10.46 6.48 -8.65
N ALA A 125 10.50 5.64 -9.69
CA ALA A 125 9.61 5.76 -10.84
C ALA A 125 8.14 5.73 -10.40
N PRO A 126 7.33 6.75 -10.72
CA PRO A 126 5.89 6.64 -10.52
C PRO A 126 5.34 5.47 -11.34
N TYR A 127 4.42 4.73 -10.75
CA TYR A 127 3.73 3.63 -11.40
C TYR A 127 2.23 3.89 -11.43
N THR A 128 1.53 2.99 -12.12
CA THR A 128 0.07 3.02 -12.23
C THR A 128 -0.51 1.97 -11.31
N VAL A 129 -1.51 2.36 -10.53
CA VAL A 129 -2.26 1.46 -9.65
C VAL A 129 -3.67 1.30 -10.19
N THR A 130 -4.15 0.06 -10.25
CA THR A 130 -5.54 -0.27 -10.52
C THR A 130 -6.28 -0.38 -9.20
N ARG A 131 -7.31 0.45 -9.00
CA ARG A 131 -8.30 0.25 -7.94
C ARG A 131 -9.31 -0.77 -8.44
N SER A 132 -9.39 -1.93 -7.81
CA SER A 132 -10.30 -3.02 -8.15
C SER A 132 -11.28 -3.23 -7.02
N SER A 133 -12.55 -3.45 -7.33
CA SER A 133 -13.52 -3.93 -6.36
C SER A 133 -13.15 -5.34 -5.88
N ILE A 134 -13.71 -5.75 -4.75
CA ILE A 134 -13.54 -7.11 -4.24
C ILE A 134 -14.13 -8.21 -5.14
N ASP A 135 -14.96 -7.84 -6.13
CA ASP A 135 -15.48 -8.76 -7.14
C ASP A 135 -14.59 -8.84 -8.39
N GLY A 136 -13.45 -8.14 -8.41
CA GLY A 136 -12.49 -8.16 -9.52
C GLY A 136 -12.77 -7.16 -10.64
N HIS A 137 -13.74 -6.26 -10.45
CA HIS A 137 -14.01 -5.20 -11.42
C HIS A 137 -13.12 -3.98 -11.19
N THR A 138 -12.42 -3.52 -12.22
CA THR A 138 -11.70 -2.24 -12.21
C THR A 138 -12.66 -1.08 -11.94
N VAL A 139 -12.41 -0.38 -10.83
CA VAL A 139 -13.13 0.83 -10.42
C VAL A 139 -12.46 2.07 -10.98
N ALA A 140 -11.13 2.16 -10.88
CA ALA A 140 -10.35 3.29 -11.35
C ALA A 140 -8.89 2.92 -11.63
N THR A 141 -8.19 3.84 -12.30
CA THR A 141 -6.74 3.76 -12.51
C THR A 141 -6.10 5.04 -11.97
N LEU A 142 -5.09 4.88 -11.13
CA LEU A 142 -4.39 5.94 -10.42
C LEU A 142 -2.97 6.05 -11.02
N PRO A 143 -2.71 7.04 -11.89
CA PRO A 143 -1.37 7.26 -12.42
C PRO A 143 -0.51 8.03 -11.44
N GLY A 144 0.81 7.93 -11.56
CA GLY A 144 1.71 8.79 -10.79
C GLY A 144 1.95 8.34 -9.36
N VAL A 145 1.46 7.16 -8.98
CA VAL A 145 1.61 6.62 -7.62
C VAL A 145 3.07 6.33 -7.34
N THR A 146 3.54 6.76 -6.18
CA THR A 146 4.90 6.50 -5.67
C THR A 146 4.88 5.56 -4.48
N ALA A 147 3.81 5.57 -3.69
CA ALA A 147 3.62 4.67 -2.56
C ALA A 147 2.13 4.37 -2.33
N VAL A 148 1.86 3.16 -1.86
CA VAL A 148 0.57 2.73 -1.32
C VAL A 148 0.73 2.63 0.19
N HIS A 149 -0.22 3.21 0.91
CA HIS A 149 -0.20 3.33 2.36
C HIS A 149 -1.41 2.62 2.99
N PRO A 150 -1.37 2.32 4.30
CA PRO A 150 -2.52 1.81 5.04
C PRO A 150 -3.78 2.66 4.84
N GLY A 151 -4.94 2.03 4.84
CA GLY A 151 -6.22 2.74 4.73
C GLY A 151 -6.68 3.07 3.32
N GLY A 152 -5.90 2.71 2.30
CA GLY A 152 -6.23 3.08 0.92
C GLY A 152 -5.78 4.50 0.56
N TRP A 153 -4.72 4.96 1.20
CA TRP A 153 -4.04 6.19 0.82
C TRP A 153 -2.95 5.90 -0.21
N VAL A 154 -2.79 6.77 -1.21
CA VAL A 154 -1.68 6.70 -2.16
C VAL A 154 -0.96 8.03 -2.25
N SER A 155 0.36 8.01 -2.16
CA SER A 155 1.20 9.15 -2.52
C SER A 155 1.37 9.18 -4.03
N GLN A 156 1.21 10.35 -4.66
CA GLN A 156 1.34 10.49 -6.10
C GLN A 156 1.91 11.84 -6.54
N TYR A 157 2.62 11.83 -7.67
CA TYR A 157 2.93 13.04 -8.42
C TYR A 157 1.68 13.54 -9.17
N ARG A 158 1.41 14.84 -9.12
CA ARG A 158 0.33 15.44 -9.93
C ARG A 158 0.65 15.40 -11.43
N ASP A 159 1.93 15.51 -11.78
CA ASP A 159 2.42 15.34 -13.15
C ASP A 159 3.34 14.11 -13.26
N PRO A 160 2.77 12.91 -13.50
CA PRO A 160 3.55 11.69 -13.63
C PRO A 160 4.52 11.71 -14.82
N LYS A 161 4.23 12.47 -15.88
CA LYS A 161 5.10 12.54 -17.06
C LYS A 161 6.33 13.38 -16.80
N ALA A 162 6.17 14.51 -16.11
CA ALA A 162 7.29 15.33 -15.67
C ALA A 162 8.18 14.54 -14.69
N ALA A 163 7.57 13.85 -13.72
CA ALA A 163 8.29 13.02 -12.77
C ALA A 163 9.10 11.92 -13.46
N ALA A 164 8.46 11.13 -14.33
CA ALA A 164 9.15 10.07 -15.10
C ALA A 164 10.30 10.63 -15.96
N SER A 165 10.12 11.80 -16.56
CA SER A 165 11.14 12.45 -17.38
C SER A 165 12.36 12.91 -16.57
N LEU A 166 12.14 13.45 -15.37
CA LEU A 166 13.22 13.85 -14.46
C LEU A 166 13.94 12.63 -13.90
N LEU A 167 13.19 11.60 -13.47
CA LEU A 167 13.74 10.34 -12.99
C LEU A 167 14.59 9.64 -14.03
N HIS A 168 14.18 9.65 -15.30
CA HIS A 168 15.00 9.13 -16.38
C HIS A 168 16.37 9.85 -16.45
N LYS A 169 16.42 11.16 -16.23
CA LYS A 169 17.68 11.91 -16.17
C LYS A 169 18.49 11.57 -14.92
N VAL A 170 17.84 11.45 -13.76
CA VAL A 170 18.50 11.06 -12.50
C VAL A 170 19.20 9.71 -12.65
N HIS A 171 18.55 8.74 -13.31
CA HIS A 171 19.07 7.38 -13.49
C HIS A 171 19.95 7.19 -14.74
N ALA A 172 19.99 8.17 -15.66
CA ALA A 172 20.78 8.08 -16.89
C ALA A 172 22.29 8.30 -16.67
N SER A 173 22.70 8.93 -15.57
CA SER A 173 24.11 9.22 -15.28
C SER A 173 24.52 8.67 -13.91
N PRO A 174 25.46 7.71 -13.85
CA PRO A 174 25.95 7.15 -12.59
C PRO A 174 26.84 8.11 -11.80
N ASP A 175 27.31 9.20 -12.43
CA ASP A 175 28.39 10.04 -11.89
C ASP A 175 27.91 11.20 -11.00
N ASN A 176 26.60 11.27 -10.66
CA ASN A 176 26.02 12.36 -9.84
C ASN A 176 26.52 13.76 -10.25
N ASN A 177 26.53 14.04 -11.55
CA ASN A 177 26.98 15.33 -12.07
C ASN A 177 25.95 16.45 -11.79
N ASP A 178 26.32 17.70 -12.09
CA ASP A 178 25.45 18.87 -11.89
C ASP A 178 24.06 18.72 -12.54
N ALA A 179 23.96 18.01 -13.67
CA ALA A 179 22.69 17.78 -14.34
C ALA A 179 21.82 16.74 -13.62
N THR A 180 22.43 15.71 -13.04
CA THR A 180 21.74 14.75 -12.16
C THR A 180 21.21 15.46 -10.91
N GLU A 181 22.00 16.34 -10.31
CA GLU A 181 21.60 17.09 -9.12
C GLU A 181 20.49 18.10 -9.42
N ASP A 182 20.60 18.86 -10.52
CA ASP A 182 19.52 19.73 -11.01
C ASP A 182 18.21 18.95 -11.28
N ALA A 183 18.31 17.73 -11.81
CA ALA A 183 17.15 16.87 -12.01
C ALA A 183 16.52 16.39 -10.70
N ARG A 184 17.33 16.02 -9.69
CA ARG A 184 16.84 15.66 -8.35
C ARG A 184 16.16 16.83 -7.66
N GLN A 185 16.77 18.01 -7.71
CA GLN A 185 16.18 19.21 -7.13
C GLN A 185 14.82 19.53 -7.76
N LYS A 186 14.73 19.49 -9.10
CA LYS A 186 13.46 19.68 -9.82
C LYS A 186 12.43 18.60 -9.51
N LEU A 187 12.86 17.36 -9.31
CA LEU A 187 12.00 16.25 -8.94
C LEU A 187 11.41 16.45 -7.54
N GLY A 188 12.24 16.90 -6.59
CA GLY A 188 11.83 17.25 -5.23
C GLY A 188 10.74 18.31 -5.19
N MET A 189 10.82 19.31 -6.07
CA MET A 189 9.88 20.43 -6.19
C MET A 189 8.60 20.10 -6.99
N LEU A 190 8.49 18.90 -7.58
CA LEU A 190 7.26 18.58 -8.32
C LEU A 190 6.06 18.50 -7.37
N PRO A 191 4.90 19.03 -7.77
CA PRO A 191 3.70 18.93 -6.95
C PRO A 191 3.33 17.48 -6.65
N LYS A 192 3.19 17.19 -5.36
CA LYS A 192 2.81 15.89 -4.83
C LYS A 192 1.47 16.00 -4.12
N GLN A 193 0.76 14.89 -4.07
CA GLN A 193 -0.45 14.81 -3.28
C GLN A 193 -0.63 13.42 -2.72
N LEU A 194 -1.33 13.37 -1.61
CA LEU A 194 -1.87 12.15 -1.04
C LEU A 194 -3.34 12.04 -1.46
N VAL A 195 -3.79 10.85 -1.86
CA VAL A 195 -5.17 10.60 -2.29
C VAL A 195 -5.76 9.42 -1.56
N HIS A 196 -6.94 9.63 -0.97
CA HIS A 196 -7.74 8.55 -0.40
C HIS A 196 -8.58 7.93 -1.50
N ILE A 197 -8.36 6.66 -1.81
CA ILE A 197 -8.93 6.06 -3.02
C ILE A 197 -10.45 5.91 -2.94
N ASP A 198 -11.01 5.71 -1.75
CA ASP A 198 -12.45 5.48 -1.58
C ASP A 198 -13.26 6.78 -1.70
N THR A 199 -12.77 7.86 -1.07
CA THR A 199 -13.47 9.16 -1.04
C THR A 199 -13.03 10.12 -2.15
N GLY A 200 -11.88 9.86 -2.78
CA GLY A 200 -11.26 10.76 -3.75
C GLY A 200 -10.68 12.04 -3.13
N GLN A 201 -10.66 12.14 -1.80
CA GLN A 201 -10.09 13.28 -1.11
C GLN A 201 -8.59 13.37 -1.40
N THR A 202 -8.13 14.59 -1.67
CA THR A 202 -6.72 14.87 -1.96
C THR A 202 -6.16 15.86 -0.97
N THR A 203 -4.92 15.66 -0.58
CA THR A 203 -4.15 16.58 0.26
C THR A 203 -2.85 16.93 -0.46
N ASP A 204 -2.54 18.21 -0.57
CA ASP A 204 -1.25 18.64 -1.11
C ASP A 204 -0.14 18.26 -0.12
N THR A 205 0.86 17.53 -0.61
CA THR A 205 2.02 17.10 0.17
C THR A 205 3.32 17.54 -0.51
N THR A 206 3.27 18.58 -1.33
CA THR A 206 4.45 19.21 -1.92
C THR A 206 5.34 19.73 -0.79
N ASP A 207 6.63 19.42 -0.86
CA ASP A 207 7.63 19.75 0.17
C ASP A 207 7.28 19.22 1.59
N MET A 208 6.48 18.16 1.67
CA MET A 208 6.14 17.47 2.91
C MET A 208 6.63 16.02 2.89
N THR A 209 6.83 15.47 4.08
CA THR A 209 7.17 14.06 4.27
C THR A 209 5.97 13.32 4.84
N VAL A 210 5.60 12.20 4.22
CA VAL A 210 4.51 11.32 4.67
C VAL A 210 5.12 10.10 5.35
N ASP A 211 4.74 9.84 6.59
CA ASP A 211 5.26 8.72 7.37
C ASP A 211 4.14 7.84 7.92
N GLU A 212 4.30 6.53 7.83
CA GLU A 212 3.33 5.55 8.33
C GLU A 212 3.52 5.36 9.83
N ARG A 213 2.50 5.72 10.62
CA ARG A 213 2.59 5.71 12.09
C ARG A 213 1.28 5.23 12.71
N SER A 214 1.38 4.80 13.97
CA SER A 214 0.21 4.69 14.82
C SER A 214 -0.29 6.10 15.15
N VAL A 215 -1.54 6.37 14.81
CA VAL A 215 -2.28 7.59 15.16
C VAL A 215 -3.32 7.25 16.24
N PRO A 216 -3.99 8.23 16.88
CA PRO A 216 -4.86 7.98 18.04
C PRO A 216 -5.94 6.90 17.86
N ASN A 217 -6.40 6.65 16.63
CA ASN A 217 -7.45 5.68 16.33
C ASN A 217 -6.98 4.45 15.52
N GLY A 218 -5.67 4.21 15.42
CA GLY A 218 -5.13 3.01 14.75
C GLY A 218 -4.00 3.33 13.78
N PRO A 219 -3.85 2.53 12.70
CA PRO A 219 -2.92 2.84 11.62
C PRO A 219 -3.27 4.17 10.95
N GLY A 220 -2.26 4.91 10.51
CA GLY A 220 -2.46 6.15 9.79
C GLY A 220 -1.16 6.73 9.24
N LEU A 221 -1.25 7.99 8.84
CA LEU A 221 -0.15 8.76 8.27
C LEU A 221 0.06 10.01 9.10
N VAL A 222 1.32 10.32 9.40
CA VAL A 222 1.71 11.62 9.94
C VAL A 222 2.44 12.37 8.85
N VAL A 223 1.99 13.59 8.57
CA VAL A 223 2.58 14.45 7.56
C VAL A 223 3.44 15.50 8.26
N TYR A 224 4.71 15.53 7.91
CA TYR A 224 5.70 16.45 8.45
C TYR A 224 6.00 17.55 7.45
N GLN A 225 6.18 18.75 7.97
CA GLN A 225 6.63 19.92 7.23
C GLN A 225 7.92 20.44 7.83
N ASP A 226 8.88 20.70 6.95
CA ASP A 226 10.13 21.32 7.33
C ASP A 226 9.93 22.82 7.57
N VAL A 227 10.33 23.28 8.75
CA VAL A 227 10.26 24.69 9.15
C VAL A 227 11.65 25.24 9.44
N THR A 228 11.92 26.45 8.96
CA THR A 228 13.16 27.16 9.30
C THR A 228 13.05 27.74 10.71
N THR A 229 14.00 27.40 11.57
CA THR A 229 14.10 27.92 12.94
C THR A 229 14.73 29.32 12.94
N GLU A 230 14.61 30.04 14.06
CA GLU A 230 15.23 31.36 14.24
C GLU A 230 16.75 31.36 14.06
N ASN A 231 17.40 30.22 14.31
CA ASN A 231 18.85 30.04 14.14
C ASN A 231 19.24 29.66 12.70
N GLY A 232 18.28 29.61 11.77
CA GLY A 232 18.49 29.23 10.36
C GLY A 232 18.64 27.74 10.11
N SER A 233 18.39 26.88 11.11
CA SER A 233 18.33 25.42 10.91
C SER A 233 16.96 24.99 10.40
N THR A 234 16.87 23.84 9.74
CA THR A 234 15.59 23.22 9.38
C THR A 234 15.19 22.20 10.45
N GLU A 235 13.94 22.26 10.90
CA GLU A 235 13.35 21.30 11.84
C GLU A 235 12.08 20.71 11.20
N SER A 236 11.94 19.39 11.19
CA SER A 236 10.75 18.73 10.67
C SER A 236 9.67 18.65 11.75
N LYS A 237 8.49 19.20 11.52
CA LYS A 237 7.38 19.24 12.49
C LYS A 237 6.14 18.53 11.96
N PRO A 238 5.44 17.76 12.80
CA PRO A 238 4.15 17.18 12.40
C PRO A 238 3.15 18.31 12.13
N ALA A 239 2.60 18.35 10.92
CA ALA A 239 1.64 19.36 10.47
C ALA A 239 0.20 18.89 10.70
N PHE A 240 -0.08 17.63 10.35
CA PHE A 240 -1.35 16.95 10.57
C PHE A 240 -1.15 15.44 10.52
N TRP A 241 -2.17 14.68 10.91
CA TRP A 241 -2.22 13.24 10.71
C TRP A 241 -3.53 12.83 10.03
N LEU A 242 -3.52 11.67 9.39
CA LEU A 242 -4.64 11.08 8.68
C LEU A 242 -4.85 9.67 9.19
N SER A 243 -6.09 9.32 9.52
CA SER A 243 -6.43 7.97 9.93
C SER A 243 -6.65 7.07 8.70
N ALA A 244 -6.27 5.80 8.82
CA ALA A 244 -6.69 4.77 7.87
C ALA A 244 -8.18 4.39 8.00
N ALA A 245 -8.83 4.74 9.11
CA ALA A 245 -10.20 4.33 9.43
C ALA A 245 -11.28 5.37 9.04
N ASP A 246 -10.89 6.47 8.44
CA ASP A 246 -11.69 7.70 8.36
C ASP A 246 -11.96 8.15 6.92
N ASP A 247 -12.73 9.22 6.74
CA ASP A 247 -13.15 9.73 5.42
C ASP A 247 -12.04 10.43 4.62
N GLY A 248 -10.90 10.64 5.28
CA GLY A 248 -9.71 11.25 4.73
C GLY A 248 -9.40 12.66 5.27
N HIS A 249 -10.16 13.14 6.26
CA HIS A 249 -9.93 14.46 6.81
C HIS A 249 -8.61 14.58 7.60
N PRO A 250 -7.84 15.68 7.40
CA PRO A 250 -6.66 15.98 8.22
C PRO A 250 -7.03 16.33 9.67
N HIS A 251 -6.32 15.72 10.60
CA HIS A 251 -6.41 15.96 12.04
C HIS A 251 -5.20 16.75 12.54
N THR A 252 -5.43 17.72 13.43
CA THR A 252 -4.38 18.65 13.91
C THR A 252 -4.23 18.65 15.43
N GLU A 253 -5.08 17.90 16.13
CA GLU A 253 -4.97 17.65 17.55
C GLU A 253 -3.86 16.65 17.87
N ASN A 254 -3.36 16.71 19.10
CA ASN A 254 -2.38 15.76 19.66
C ASN A 254 -1.08 15.61 18.84
N LEU A 255 -0.69 16.59 18.01
CA LEU A 255 0.54 16.53 17.21
C LEU A 255 1.82 16.43 18.05
N GLU A 256 1.76 16.91 19.30
CA GLU A 256 2.86 16.82 20.28
C GLU A 256 3.37 15.39 20.48
N GLN A 257 2.52 14.37 20.29
CA GLN A 257 2.91 12.97 20.44
C GLN A 257 3.90 12.48 19.36
N PHE A 258 4.02 13.22 18.24
CA PHE A 258 4.85 12.86 17.10
C PHE A 258 6.17 13.67 17.03
N LYS A 259 6.45 14.53 18.03
CA LYS A 259 7.63 15.41 18.01
C LYS A 259 8.93 14.75 18.45
N ASN A 260 8.86 13.61 19.13
CA ASN A 260 10.02 12.89 19.64
C ASN A 260 10.22 11.60 18.84
N ASN A 261 10.99 11.66 17.75
CA ASN A 261 11.51 10.50 17.04
C ASN A 261 13.02 10.39 17.26
#